data_AF-A0A929UF24-F1
#
_entry.id   AF-A0A929UF24-F1
#
_cell.length_a   1.000
_cell.length_b   1.000
_cell.length_c   1.000
_cell.angle_alpha   90.00
_cell.angle_beta   90.00
_cell.angle_gamma   90.00
#
_symmetry.space_group_name_H-M   'P 1'
#
loop_
_entity.id
_entity.type
_entity.pdbx_description
1 polymer ?
#
loop_
_entity_poly.entity_id
_entity_poly.type
_entity_poly.pdbx_seq_one_letter_code
_entity_poly.pdbx_strand_id
1 'polypeptide(L)' 'MILFELRGNEYMHDCPLLLKSGSLFEAGGTRHKYVVLVFRNLSMKKVISAEVELYAFD' A
#
# COMPACT_ATOMS: atom_id res chain seq x y z
N MET A 1 -10.62 7.31 11.52
CA MET A 1 -9.27 7.73 11.07
C MET A 1 -8.65 6.47 10.53
N ILE A 2 -8.50 6.31 9.20
CA ILE A 2 -8.07 5.01 8.68
C ILE A 2 -6.58 4.81 9.01
N LEU A 3 -6.35 4.05 10.08
CA LEU A 3 -5.05 3.58 10.51
C LEU A 3 -4.67 2.41 9.59
N PHE A 4 -3.73 2.66 8.69
CA PHE A 4 -3.02 1.58 8.02
C PHE A 4 -2.02 0.99 9.02
N GLU A 5 -2.43 -0.03 9.77
CA GLU A 5 -1.49 -0.78 10.60
C GLU A 5 -0.63 -1.66 9.68
N LEU A 6 0.60 -1.20 9.42
CA LEU A 6 1.62 -1.98 8.71
C LEU A 6 2.10 -3.11 9.63
N ARG A 7 1.34 -4.20 9.72
CA ARG A 7 1.84 -5.44 10.30
C ARG A 7 2.77 -6.10 9.30
N GLY A 8 4.03 -5.66 9.31
CA GLY A 8 5.12 -6.44 8.72
C GLY A 8 5.17 -7.78 9.43
N ASN A 9 4.62 -8.81 8.79
CA ASN A 9 4.71 -10.17 9.28
C ASN A 9 6.20 -10.53 9.41
N GLU A 10 6.59 -11.19 10.50
CA GLU A 10 7.99 -11.57 10.81
C GLU A 10 8.61 -12.50 9.73
N TYR A 11 7.84 -12.84 8.70
CA TYR A 11 8.20 -13.59 7.50
C TYR A 11 8.61 -12.73 6.28
N MET A 12 8.61 -11.39 6.36
CA MET A 12 8.98 -10.52 5.23
C MET A 12 10.49 -10.35 5.04
N HIS A 13 11.28 -11.41 5.16
CA HIS A 13 12.73 -11.33 4.93
C HIS A 13 13.11 -11.05 3.46
N ASP A 14 12.22 -11.31 2.49
CA ASP A 14 12.50 -11.16 1.04
C ASP A 14 11.36 -10.52 0.22
N CYS A 15 10.48 -9.70 0.83
CA CYS A 15 9.42 -9.04 0.04
C CYS A 15 10.03 -8.01 -0.94
N PRO A 16 9.88 -8.18 -2.27
CA PRO A 16 10.50 -7.29 -3.25
C PRO A 16 9.80 -5.92 -3.35
N LEU A 17 8.60 -5.78 -2.77
CA LEU A 17 7.82 -4.55 -2.75
C LEU A 17 7.62 -4.07 -1.32
N LEU A 18 8.28 -2.97 -0.97
CA LEU A 18 8.13 -2.33 0.34
C LEU A 18 7.08 -1.23 0.26
N LEU A 19 5.98 -1.34 1.02
CA LEU A 19 5.04 -0.22 1.16
C LEU A 19 5.73 0.95 1.87
N LYS A 20 5.77 2.11 1.23
CA LYS A 20 6.37 3.34 1.76
C LYS A 20 5.35 4.25 2.42
N SER A 21 4.15 4.34 1.85
CA SER A 21 3.06 5.11 2.41
C SER A 21 1.71 4.62 1.88
N GLY A 22 0.67 4.84 2.68
CA GLY A 22 -0.72 4.74 2.29
C GLY A 22 -1.44 6.02 2.67
N SER A 23 -2.26 6.58 1.78
CA SER A 23 -3.06 7.76 2.08
C SER A 23 -4.45 7.68 1.45
N LEU A 24 -5.39 8.41 2.04
CA LEU A 24 -6.66 8.70 1.39
C LEU A 24 -6.52 10.00 0.61
N PHE A 25 -6.82 9.93 -0.67
CA PHE A 25 -6.87 11.10 -1.55
C PHE A 25 -8.31 11.36 -1.96
N GLU A 26 -8.79 12.57 -1.68
CA GLU A 26 -10.05 13.06 -2.22
C GLU A 26 -9.74 13.83 -3.51
N ALA A 27 -10.18 13.31 -4.64
CA ALA A 27 -10.00 14.02 -5.91
C ALA A 27 -10.96 15.22 -5.93
N GLY A 28 -10.41 16.42 -5.78
CA GLY A 28 -11.17 17.67 -5.75
C GLY A 28 -12.15 17.77 -6.91
N GLY A 29 -13.42 18.09 -6.60
CA GLY A 29 -14.50 18.16 -7.58
C GLY A 29 -15.28 16.84 -7.77
N THR A 30 -14.89 15.76 -7.09
CA THR A 30 -15.64 14.49 -7.09
C THR A 30 -16.02 14.06 -5.68
N ARG A 31 -17.02 13.18 -5.55
CA ARG A 31 -17.35 12.52 -4.27
C ARG A 31 -16.51 11.26 -4.01
N HIS A 32 -15.54 10.96 -4.87
CA HIS A 32 -14.74 9.74 -4.78
C HIS A 32 -13.54 9.93 -3.87
N LYS A 33 -13.32 8.96 -2.98
CA LYS A 33 -12.12 8.83 -2.18
C LYS A 33 -11.29 7.67 -2.72
N TYR A 34 -10.00 7.89 -2.85
CA TYR A 34 -9.05 6.91 -3.36
C TYR A 34 -8.12 6.49 -2.23
N VAL A 35 -7.84 5.20 -2.14
CA VAL A 35 -6.70 4.69 -1.36
C VAL A 35 -5.49 4.69 -2.28
N VAL A 36 -4.49 5.49 -1.95
CA VAL A 36 -3.24 5.57 -2.69
C VAL A 36 -2.16 4.83 -1.91
N LEU A 37 -1.58 3.81 -2.51
CA LEU A 37 -0.48 3.03 -1.94
C LEU A 37 0.79 3.28 -2.75
N VAL A 38 1.87 3.64 -2.07
CA VAL A 38 3.17 3.87 -2.70
C VAL A 38 4.10 2.74 -2.30
N PHE A 39 4.56 1.95 -3.27
CA PHE A 39 5.53 0.87 -3.06
C PHE A 39 6.90 1.24 -3.61
N ARG A 40 7.96 0.87 -2.89
CA ARG A 40 9.33 0.85 -3.40
C ARG A 40 9.68 -0.57 -3.83
N ASN A 41 10.03 -0.74 -5.09
CA ASN A 41 10.60 -2.00 -5.59
C ASN A 41 12.07 -2.12 -5.16
N LEU A 42 12.35 -3.11 -4.31
CA LEU A 42 13.69 -3.41 -3.78
C LEU A 42 14.47 -4.40 -4.65
N SER A 43 13.79 -5.16 -5.51
CA SER A 43 14.40 -6.24 -6.29
C SER A 43 15.22 -5.79 -7.50
N MET A 44 15.09 -4.51 -7.91
CA MET A 44 15.63 -3.97 -9.17
C MET A 44 15.18 -4.73 -10.44
N LYS A 45 14.28 -5.71 -10.31
CA LYS A 45 13.64 -6.47 -11.40
C LYS A 45 12.27 -5.87 -11.70
N LYS A 46 11.79 -6.00 -12.93
CA LYS A 46 10.44 -5.57 -13.30
C LYS A 46 9.41 -6.38 -12.52
N VAL A 47 8.49 -5.70 -11.84
CA VAL A 47 7.30 -6.31 -11.23
C VAL A 47 6.22 -6.39 -12.30
N ILE A 48 5.66 -7.58 -12.51
CA ILE A 48 4.64 -7.85 -13.53
C ILE A 48 3.25 -7.97 -12.90
N SER A 49 3.18 -8.46 -11.66
CA SER A 49 1.97 -8.55 -10.84
C SER A 49 2.32 -8.44 -9.36
N ALA A 50 1.35 -8.00 -8.56
CA ALA A 50 1.39 -8.02 -7.11
C ALA A 50 -0.03 -8.15 -6.58
N GLU A 51 -0.20 -8.94 -5.53
CA GLU A 51 -1.45 -9.03 -4.78
C GLU A 51 -1.29 -8.24 -3.48
N VAL A 52 -2.29 -7.43 -3.17
CA VAL A 52 -2.28 -6.55 -2.00
C VAL A 52 -3.58 -6.75 -1.24
N GLU A 53 -3.47 -7.13 0.02
CA GLU A 53 -4.61 -7.21 0.92
C GLU A 53 -4.74 -5.89 1.70
N LEU A 54 -5.95 -5.34 1.76
CA LEU A 54 -6.25 -4.07 2.39
C LEU A 54 -7.32 -4.26 3.46
N TYR A 55 -7.00 -3.75 4.65
CA TYR A 55 -7.91 -3.72 5.79
C TYR A 55 -8.24 -2.27 6.12
N ALA A 56 -9.52 -1.97 6.29
CA ALA A 56 -10.01 -0.66 6.71
C ALA A 56 -10.70 -0.81 8.07
N PHE A 57 -10.30 0.05 9.00
CA PHE A 57 -10.88 0.14 10.34
C PHE A 57 -11.45 1.56 10.53
N ASP A 58 -12.42 1.68 11.43
CA ASP A 58 -13.10 2.92 11.81
C ASP A 58 -12.17 3.98 12.45
#